data_AF-A0A7C2PUT5-F1
#
_entry.id   AF-A0A7C2PUT5-F1
#
_cell.length_a   1.000
_cell.length_b   1.000
_cell.length_c   1.000
_cell.angle_alpha   90.00
_cell.angle_beta   90.00
_cell.angle_gamma   90.00
#
_symmetry.space_group_name_H-M   'P 1'
#
loop_
_entity.id
_entity.type
_entity.pdbx_description
1 polymer ?
#
loop_
_entity_poly.entity_id
_entity_poly.type
_entity_poly.pdbx_seq_one_letter_code
_entity_poly.pdbx_strand_id
1 'polypeptide(L)'
;MPIRKFRSIEEMDAYTWRVPGDPGLYRAMAFVWELARRTNPRRFTPGVYRYRSIEEMNQADDARLEEHIAGRTRTRRLAEDEDGRR
;
A
#
# COMPACT_ATOMS: atom_id res chain seq x y z
N MET A 1 11.70 13.01 -4.20
CA MET A 1 12.78 12.32 -3.44
C MET A 1 14.00 12.25 -4.34
N PRO A 2 15.19 12.65 -3.87
CA PRO A 2 16.41 12.49 -4.65
C PRO A 2 16.69 11.00 -4.86
N ILE A 3 16.75 10.56 -6.12
CA ILE A 3 17.19 9.20 -6.47
C ILE A 3 18.70 9.19 -6.30
N ARG A 4 19.22 8.35 -5.39
CA ARG A 4 20.65 8.17 -5.17
C ARG A 4 21.09 6.84 -5.76
N LYS A 5 22.21 6.87 -6.51
CA LYS A 5 22.85 5.67 -7.04
C LYS A 5 23.95 5.25 -6.07
N PHE A 6 23.86 4.03 -5.55
CA PHE A 6 24.88 3.43 -4.70
C PHE A 6 25.76 2.51 -5.55
N ARG A 7 27.04 2.39 -5.19
CA ARG A 7 28.04 1.57 -5.90
C ARG A 7 28.12 0.15 -5.35
N SER A 8 27.64 -0.09 -4.12
CA SER A 8 27.56 -1.42 -3.50
C SER A 8 26.40 -1.52 -2.50
N ILE A 9 26.11 -2.75 -2.03
CA ILE A 9 25.04 -3.02 -1.05
C ILE A 9 25.43 -2.52 0.34
N GLU A 10 26.71 -2.62 0.70
CA GLU A 10 27.25 -2.13 1.98
C GLU A 10 27.07 -0.61 2.12
N GLU A 11 27.17 0.12 1.01
CA GLU A 11 26.91 1.57 0.96
C GLU A 11 25.43 1.90 1.23
N MET A 12 24.50 0.98 0.93
CA MET A 12 23.06 1.17 1.17
C MET A 12 22.67 0.97 2.64
N ASP A 13 23.36 0.07 3.35
CA ASP A 13 22.94 -0.36 4.68
C ASP A 13 23.02 0.78 5.71
N ALA A 14 23.99 1.70 5.53
CA ALA A 14 24.13 2.91 6.32
C ALA A 14 22.97 3.93 6.17
N TYR A 15 22.15 3.80 5.11
CA TYR A 15 21.12 4.79 4.75
C TYR A 15 19.68 4.32 4.94
N THR A 16 19.48 3.03 5.19
CA THR A 16 18.15 2.42 5.03
C THR A 16 17.25 2.63 6.25
N TRP A 17 17.82 2.80 7.44
CA TRP A 17 17.04 2.83 8.69
C TRP A 17 17.27 4.11 9.48
N ARG A 18 16.19 4.87 9.68
CA ARG A 18 16.19 5.96 10.66
C ARG A 18 16.09 5.37 12.05
N VAL A 19 16.95 5.82 12.96
CA VAL A 19 17.01 5.31 14.33
C VAL A 19 16.00 6.02 15.24
N PRO A 20 15.54 5.37 16.33
CA PRO A 20 14.77 6.04 17.37
C PRO A 20 15.51 7.29 17.87
N GLY A 21 14.82 8.43 17.91
CA GLY A 21 15.39 9.72 18.30
C GLY A 21 15.82 10.62 17.13
N ASP A 22 15.86 10.12 15.89
CA ASP A 22 16.04 10.97 14.71
C ASP A 22 14.82 11.90 14.51
N PRO A 23 14.98 13.24 14.54
CA PRO A 23 13.89 14.18 14.29
C PRO A 23 13.20 13.98 12.92
N GLY A 24 13.92 13.42 11.93
CA GLY A 24 13.41 13.10 10.60
C GLY A 24 12.53 11.86 10.54
N LEU A 25 12.54 11.00 11.57
CA LEU A 25 11.79 9.75 11.61
C LEU A 25 10.28 9.99 11.50
N TYR A 26 9.74 10.85 12.36
CA TYR A 26 8.30 11.14 12.38
C TYR A 26 7.82 11.77 11.06
N ARG A 27 8.64 12.60 10.42
CA ARG A 27 8.32 13.19 9.11
C ARG A 27 8.25 12.12 8.02
N ALA A 28 9.17 11.16 8.05
CA ALA A 28 9.17 10.05 7.11
C ALA A 28 7.97 9.12 7.32
N MET A 29 7.62 8.81 8.57
CA MET A 29 6.42 8.04 8.90
C MET A 29 5.16 8.71 8.38
N ALA A 30 4.99 10.01 8.65
CA ALA A 30 3.85 10.78 8.17
C ALA A 30 3.75 10.77 6.63
N PHE A 31 4.89 10.93 5.94
CA PHE A 31 4.93 10.86 4.48
C PHE A 31 4.53 9.49 3.94
N VAL A 32 5.03 8.41 4.53
CA VAL A 32 4.69 7.03 4.13
C VAL A 32 3.20 6.77 4.33
N TRP A 33 2.63 7.18 5.46
CA TRP A 33 1.20 7.04 5.71
C TRP A 33 0.36 7.84 4.72
N GLU A 34 0.77 9.07 4.40
CA GLU A 34 0.09 9.87 3.39
C GLU A 34 0.14 9.23 2.01
N LEU A 35 1.32 8.73 1.61
CA LEU A 35 1.48 8.02 0.35
C LEU A 35 0.60 6.77 0.31
N ALA A 36 0.54 6.00 1.41
CA ALA A 36 -0.32 4.84 1.53
C ALA A 36 -1.80 5.22 1.41
N ARG A 37 -2.25 6.28 2.08
CA ARG A 37 -3.63 6.79 1.95
C ARG A 37 -3.99 7.13 0.51
N ARG A 38 -3.07 7.75 -0.23
CA ARG A 38 -3.28 8.18 -1.62
C ARG A 38 -3.27 7.02 -2.62
N THR A 39 -2.41 6.03 -2.39
CA THR A 39 -2.17 4.94 -3.36
C THR A 39 -2.99 3.68 -3.07
N ASN A 40 -3.51 3.56 -1.85
CA ASN A 40 -4.34 2.43 -1.43
C ASN A 40 -5.76 2.90 -1.09
N PRO A 41 -6.67 3.00 -2.08
CA PRO A 41 -8.06 3.28 -1.79
C PRO A 41 -8.59 2.21 -0.84
N ARG A 42 -9.17 2.63 0.30
CA ARG A 42 -9.78 1.71 1.26
C ARG A 42 -10.97 1.01 0.59
N ARG A 43 -10.75 -0.20 0.11
CA ARG A 43 -11.81 -1.05 -0.50
C ARG A 43 -12.46 -2.00 0.50
N PHE A 44 -11.93 -2.05 1.73
CA PHE A 44 -12.53 -2.85 2.80
C PHE A 44 -13.37 -1.95 3.69
N THR A 45 -14.59 -2.40 3.98
CA THR A 45 -15.48 -1.72 4.92
C THR A 45 -14.82 -1.68 6.30
N PRO A 46 -14.71 -0.50 6.93
CA PRO A 46 -14.13 -0.41 8.27
C PRO A 46 -15.06 -1.08 9.29
N GLY A 47 -14.48 -1.81 10.25
CA GLY A 47 -15.23 -2.44 11.32
C GLY A 47 -14.49 -3.60 11.99
N VAL A 48 -14.99 -4.01 13.15
CA VAL A 48 -14.60 -5.28 13.78
C VAL A 48 -15.66 -6.30 13.44
N TYR A 49 -15.26 -7.36 12.75
CA TYR A 49 -16.15 -8.44 12.34
C TYR A 49 -15.96 -9.64 13.27
N ARG A 50 -17.05 -10.16 13.81
CA ARG A 50 -17.05 -11.38 14.61
C ARG A 50 -17.39 -12.57 13.71
N TYR A 51 -16.52 -13.57 13.71
CA TYR A 51 -16.75 -14.84 13.03
C TYR A 51 -16.93 -15.96 14.06
N ARG A 52 -17.60 -17.03 13.63
CA ARG A 52 -17.86 -18.21 14.45
C ARG A 52 -16.70 -19.19 14.43
N SER A 53 -15.86 -19.14 13.39
CA SER A 53 -14.62 -19.92 13.27
C SER A 53 -13.55 -19.18 12.47
N ILE A 54 -12.33 -19.73 12.45
CA ILE A 54 -11.20 -19.20 11.65
C ILE A 54 -11.46 -19.41 10.16
N GLU A 55 -12.07 -20.52 9.78
CA GLU A 55 -12.40 -20.85 8.39
C GLU A 55 -13.39 -19.83 7.79
N GLU A 56 -14.40 -19.44 8.56
CA GLU A 56 -15.36 -18.40 8.15
C GLU A 56 -14.67 -17.04 7.97
N MET A 57 -13.73 -16.69 8.87
CA MET A 57 -12.91 -15.48 8.75
C MET A 57 -12.07 -15.51 7.46
N ASN A 58 -11.39 -16.63 7.18
CA ASN A 58 -10.55 -16.77 6.00
C ASN A 58 -11.38 -16.64 4.71
N GLN A 59 -12.54 -17.28 4.63
CA GLN A 59 -13.44 -17.15 3.47
C GLN A 59 -13.89 -15.70 3.25
N ALA A 60 -14.20 -14.98 4.33
CA ALA A 60 -14.57 -13.57 4.25
C ALA A 60 -13.40 -12.70 3.77
N ASP A 61 -12.17 -13.00 4.18
CA ASP A 61 -10.97 -12.29 3.74
C ASP A 61 -10.61 -12.60 2.28
N ASP A 62 -10.73 -13.85 1.85
CA ASP A 62 -10.52 -14.26 0.46
C ASP A 62 -11.52 -13.56 -0.47
N ALA A 63 -12.81 -13.56 -0.12
CA ALA A 63 -13.85 -12.88 -0.90
C ALA A 63 -13.58 -11.37 -1.03
N ARG A 64 -13.14 -10.72 0.05
CA ARG A 64 -12.74 -9.31 0.05
C ARG A 64 -11.53 -9.05 -0.85
N LEU A 65 -10.54 -9.95 -0.82
CA LEU A 65 -9.35 -9.85 -1.65
C LEU A 65 -9.70 -9.98 -3.14
N GLU A 66 -10.56 -10.94 -3.49
CA GLU A 66 -11.07 -11.11 -4.86
C GLU A 66 -11.79 -9.85 -5.35
N GLU A 67 -12.66 -9.27 -4.53
CA GLU A 67 -13.35 -8.01 -4.85
C GLU A 67 -12.35 -6.87 -5.08
N HIS A 68 -11.31 -6.76 -4.23
CA HIS A 68 -10.26 -5.76 -4.38
C HIS A 68 -9.50 -5.91 -5.71
N ILE A 69 -9.13 -7.15 -6.07
CA ILE A 69 -8.43 -7.46 -7.32
C ILE A 69 -9.33 -7.10 -8.51
N ALA A 70 -10.59 -7.56 -8.51
CA ALA A 70 -11.56 -7.27 -9.55
C ALA A 70 -11.82 -5.76 -9.73
N GLY A 71 -11.80 -5.00 -8.62
CA GLY A 71 -11.87 -3.55 -8.63
C GLY A 71 -10.68 -2.89 -9.33
N ARG A 72 -9.44 -3.33 -9.07
CA ARG A 72 -8.23 -2.80 -9.76
C ARG A 72 -8.26 -3.05 -11.26
N THR A 73 -8.66 -4.24 -11.69
CA THR A 73 -8.71 -4.60 -13.11
C THR A 73 -9.71 -3.73 -13.86
N ARG A 74 -10.85 -3.42 -13.24
CA ARG A 74 -11.87 -2.50 -13.79
C ARG A 74 -11.37 -1.06 -13.89
N THR A 75 -10.77 -0.51 -12.83
CA THR A 75 -10.23 0.86 -12.85
C THR A 75 -9.11 1.01 -13.89
N ARG A 76 -8.27 -0.03 -14.04
CA ARG A 76 -7.18 -0.03 -15.03
C ARG A 76 -7.71 0.03 -16.47
N ARG A 77 -8.71 -0.80 -16.82
CA ARG A 77 -9.30 -0.79 -18.17
C ARG A 77 -9.95 0.55 -18.51
N LEU A 78 -10.65 1.16 -17.56
CA LEU A 78 -11.29 2.47 -17.76
C LEU A 78 -10.25 3.58 -17.98
N ALA A 79 -9.10 3.54 -17.29
CA ALA A 79 -8.01 4.49 -17.51
C ALA A 79 -7.33 4.30 -18.88
N GLU A 80 -7.18 3.06 -19.35
CA GLU A 80 -6.65 2.75 -20.68
C GLU A 80 -7.61 3.22 -21.81
N ASP A 81 -8.93 3.11 -21.60
CA ASP A 81 -9.96 3.57 -22.55
C ASP A 81 -10.08 5.11 -22.63
N GLU A 82 -9.78 5.83 -21.54
CA GLU A 82 -9.76 7.30 -21.50
C GLU A 82 -8.51 7.90 -22.14
N ASP A 83 -7.36 7.23 -22.04
CA ASP A 83 -6.08 7.67 -22.61
C ASP A 83 -6.00 7.40 -24.12
N GLY A 84 -6.67 6.34 -24.62
CA GLY A 84 -6.78 6.03 -26.05
C GLY A 84 -7.79 6.88 -26.84
N ARG A 85 -8.50 7.79 -26.17
CA ARG A 85 -9.51 8.67 -26.77
C ARG A 85 -9.07 10.14 -26.92
N ARG A 86 -7.82 10.46 -26.57
CA ARG A 86 -7.21 11.80 -26.68
C ARG A 86 -6.23 11.91 -27.85
#